data_AF-A0A946MHB2-F1
#
_entry.id   AF-A0A946MHB2-F1
#
_cell.length_a   1.000
_cell.length_b   1.000
_cell.length_c   1.000
_cell.angle_alpha   90.00
_cell.angle_beta   90.00
_cell.angle_gamma   90.00
#
_symmetry.space_group_name_H-M   'P 1'
#
loop_
_entity.id
_entity.type
_entity.pdbx_description
1 polymer ?
#
loop_
_entity_poly.entity_id
_entity_poly.type
_entity_poly.pdbx_seq_one_letter_code
_entity_poly.pdbx_strand_id
1 'polypeptide(L)' 'SSLDETSAEMIEQLLLKLKEKCTIILVSHYMDQVKRIADTKFVLSNRKLTLQEDKPINIIKKYQ' A
#
# COMPACT_ATOMS: atom_id res chain seq x y z
N SER A 1 8.45 -8.23 -9.24
CA SER A 1 8.15 -7.62 -10.57
C SER A 1 9.39 -6.90 -11.00
N SER A 2 9.72 -6.96 -12.28
CA SER A 2 10.98 -6.53 -12.92
C SER A 2 11.26 -5.01 -12.88
N LEU A 3 10.69 -4.27 -11.92
CA LEU A 3 10.90 -2.84 -11.77
C LEU A 3 12.04 -2.62 -10.77
N ASP A 4 13.04 -1.84 -11.13
CA ASP A 4 14.09 -1.44 -10.21
C ASP A 4 13.53 -0.46 -9.16
N GLU A 5 14.25 -0.32 -8.04
CA GLU A 5 13.83 0.50 -6.90
C GLU A 5 13.63 1.97 -7.28
N THR A 6 14.51 2.53 -8.13
CA THR A 6 14.44 3.93 -8.57
C THR A 6 13.17 4.18 -9.38
N SER A 7 12.89 3.29 -10.34
CA SER A 7 11.66 3.37 -11.14
C SER A 7 10.41 3.25 -10.28
N ALA A 8 10.43 2.39 -9.26
CA ALA A 8 9.31 2.25 -8.32
C ALA A 8 9.07 3.54 -7.54
N GLU A 9 10.13 4.18 -7.03
CA GLU A 9 10.03 5.45 -6.30
C GLU A 9 9.48 6.58 -7.18
N MET A 10 9.92 6.69 -8.44
CA MET A 10 9.40 7.72 -9.36
C MET A 10 7.91 7.58 -9.59
N ILE A 11 7.41 6.34 -9.76
CA ILE A 11 5.98 6.07 -9.92
C ILE A 11 5.23 6.40 -8.63
N GLU A 12 5.76 6.02 -7.45
CA GLU A 12 5.17 6.37 -6.15
C GLU A 12 5.02 7.90 -6.01
N GLN A 13 6.05 8.68 -6.36
CA GLN A 13 6.00 10.15 -6.32
C GLN A 13 4.99 10.74 -7.30
N LEU A 14 4.85 10.16 -8.49
CA LEU A 14 3.82 10.58 -9.45
C LEU A 14 2.42 10.33 -8.90
N LEU A 15 2.18 9.14 -8.34
CA LEU A 15 0.89 8.77 -7.75
C LEU A 15 0.52 9.70 -6.57
N LEU A 16 1.49 10.07 -5.73
CA LEU A 16 1.30 11.02 -4.64
C LEU A 16 0.88 12.41 -5.12
N LYS A 17 1.40 12.89 -6.27
CA LYS A 17 0.98 14.17 -6.86
C LYS A 17 -0.39 14.08 -7.54
N LEU A 18 -0.72 12.94 -8.12
CA LEU A 18 -1.98 12.76 -8.85
C LEU A 18 -3.17 12.59 -7.90
N LYS A 19 -3.00 11.89 -6.78
CA LYS A 19 -4.07 11.68 -5.78
C LYS A 19 -4.59 12.99 -5.14
N GLU A 20 -3.80 14.07 -5.17
CA GLU A 20 -4.25 15.39 -4.74
C GLU A 20 -5.30 16.00 -5.69
N LYS A 21 -5.38 15.49 -6.93
CA LYS A 21 -6.24 16.04 -7.99
C LYS A 21 -7.34 15.08 -8.43
N CYS A 22 -7.24 13.80 -8.11
CA CYS A 22 -8.24 12.80 -8.44
C CYS A 22 -8.25 11.62 -7.47
N THR A 23 -9.35 10.86 -7.47
CA THR A 23 -9.42 9.59 -6.73
C THR A 23 -8.74 8.49 -7.54
N ILE A 24 -7.77 7.82 -6.92
CA ILE A 24 -7.01 6.72 -7.53
C ILE A 24 -7.38 5.42 -6.81
N ILE A 25 -7.82 4.41 -7.57
CA ILE A 25 -7.96 3.04 -7.07
C ILE A 25 -6.74 2.26 -7.55
N LEU A 26 -5.83 1.94 -6.62
CA LEU A 26 -4.64 1.16 -6.89
C LEU A 26 -4.82 -0.28 -6.38
N VAL A 27 -4.51 -1.26 -7.23
CA VAL A 27 -4.45 -2.68 -6.86
C VAL A 27 -3.00 -3.12 -6.94
N SER A 28 -2.45 -3.57 -5.82
CA SER A 28 -1.06 -4.04 -5.74
C SER A 28 -0.96 -5.19 -4.76
N HIS A 29 -0.05 -6.12 -5.05
CA HIS A 29 0.35 -7.19 -4.13
C HIS A 29 1.55 -6.81 -3.25
N TYR A 30 2.18 -5.65 -3.49
CA TYR A 30 3.28 -5.13 -2.68
C TYR A 30 2.74 -4.25 -1.55
N MET A 31 2.46 -4.87 -0.41
CA MET A 31 1.84 -4.18 0.72
C MET A 31 2.66 -3.01 1.27
N ASP A 32 4.00 -3.10 1.26
CA ASP A 32 4.83 -2.01 1.78
C ASP A 32 4.81 -0.77 0.89
N GLN A 33 4.67 -0.93 -0.43
CA GLN A 33 4.41 0.19 -1.34
C GLN A 33 3.04 0.80 -1.06
N VAL A 34 1.99 -0.03 -0.95
CA VAL A 34 0.63 0.44 -0.65
C VAL A 34 0.59 1.24 0.65
N LYS A 35 1.30 0.78 1.70
CA LYS A 35 1.39 1.50 2.98
C LYS A 35 1.97 2.91 2.85
N ARG A 36 2.88 3.15 1.91
CA ARG A 36 3.53 4.46 1.73
C ARG A 36 2.65 5.46 0.99
N ILE A 37 1.83 5.00 0.03
CA ILE A 37 1.14 5.91 -0.91
C ILE A 37 -0.38 5.98 -0.74
N ALA A 38 -1.02 4.97 -0.15
CA ALA A 38 -2.48 4.91 -0.07
C ALA A 38 -3.02 5.69 1.14
N ASP A 39 -4.07 6.49 0.94
CA ASP A 39 -4.81 7.13 2.04
C ASP A 39 -5.67 6.12 2.80
N THR A 40 -6.21 5.14 2.08
CA THR A 40 -7.11 4.13 2.60
C THR A 40 -6.73 2.78 2.02
N LYS A 41 -6.66 1.77 2.90
CA LYS A 41 -6.23 0.42 2.53
C LYS A 41 -7.41 -0.54 2.67
N PHE A 42 -7.62 -1.32 1.61
CA PHE A 42 -8.52 -2.45 1.65
C PHE A 42 -7.74 -3.72 1.35
N VAL A 43 -8.04 -4.77 2.11
CA VAL A 43 -7.50 -6.11 1.85
C VAL A 43 -8.62 -6.95 1.25
N LEU A 44 -8.37 -7.50 0.06
CA LEU A 44 -9.23 -8.49 -0.57
C LEU A 44 -8.72 -9.88 -0.22
N SER A 45 -9.47 -10.62 0.60
CA SER A 45 -9.15 -12.00 0.97
C SER A 45 -10.42 -12.83 1.05
N ASN A 46 -10.38 -14.10 0.66
CA ASN A 46 -11.55 -14.99 0.69
C ASN A 46 -12.82 -14.38 0.05
N ARG A 47 -12.65 -13.68 -1.09
CA ARG A 47 -13.71 -12.93 -1.81
C ARG A 47 -14.39 -11.82 -0.99
N LYS A 48 -13.78 -11.41 0.13
CA LYS A 48 -14.27 -10.35 0.99
C LYS A 48 -13.27 -9.18 0.99
N LEU A 49 -13.79 -7.98 0.77
CA LEU A 49 -13.04 -6.74 0.89
C LEU A 49 -13.21 -6.20 2.32
N THR A 50 -12.11 -5.97 3.02
CA THR A 50 -12.12 -5.43 4.39
C THR A 50 -11.27 -4.18 4.49
N LEU A 51 -11.78 -3.14 5.13
CA LEU A 51 -11.01 -1.95 5.48
C LEU A 51 -9.90 -2.34 6.46
N GLN A 52 -8.66 -2.02 6.12
CA GLN A 52 -7.52 -2.25 7.00
C GLN A 52 -7.26 -0.97 7.80
N GLU A 53 -7.64 -1.00 9.08
CA GLU A 53 -7.20 0.01 10.05
C GLU A 53 -5.72 -0.24 10.38
N ASP A 54 -4.93 0.83 10.42
CA ASP A 54 -3.56 0.75 10.93
C ASP A 54 -3.61 0.50 12.44
N LYS A 55 -3.70 -0.76 12.82
CA LYS A 55 -3.39 -1.17 14.20
C LYS A 55 -1.91 -0.90 14.42
N PRO A 56 -1.51 -0.19 15.49
CA PRO A 56 -0.10 -0.08 15.84
C PRO A 56 0.47 -1.50 15.90
N ILE A 57 1.63 -1.69 15.26
CA ILE A 57 2.35 -2.96 15.27
C ILE A 57 2.69 -3.25 16.72
N ASN A 58 1.88 -4.06 17.39
CA ASN A 58 2.30 -4.72 18.61
C ASN A 58 3.54 -5.52 18.25
N ILE A 59 4.66 -5.13 18.85
CA ILE A 59 5.95 -5.81 18.80
C ILE A 59 5.77 -7.18 19.46
N ILE A 60 5.21 -8.14 18.72
CA ILE A 60 5.16 -9.55 19.11
C ILE A 60 5.69 -10.38 17.94
N LYS A 61 6.97 -10.17 17.65
CA LYS A 61 7.84 -11.26 17.21
C LYS A 61 9.07 -11.27 18.12
N LYS A 62 8.83 -11.60 19.39
CA LYS A 62 9.86 -12.11 20.29
C LYS A 62 9.62 -13.62 20.41
N TYR A 63 10.47 -14.40 19.76
CA TYR A 63 10.57 -15.87 19.80
C TYR A 63 9.43 -16.69 19.17
N GLN A 64 9.62 -17.10 17.92
CA GLN A 64 9.48 -18.51 17.50
C GLN A 64 10.58 -18.80 16.49
#